data_AF-A0A932B5L8-F1
#
_entry.id   AF-A0A932B5L8-F1
#
_cell.length_a   1.000
_cell.length_b   1.000
_cell.length_c   1.000
_cell.angle_alpha   90.00
_cell.angle_beta   90.00
_cell.angle_gamma   90.00
#
_symmetry.space_group_name_H-M   'P 1'
#
loop_
_entity.id
_entity.type
_entity.pdbx_description
1 polymer ?
#
loop_
_entity_poly.entity_id
_entity_poly.type
_entity_poly.pdbx_seq_one_letter_code
_entity_poly.pdbx_strand_id
1 'polypeptide(L)'
;MDKVYADTVRLLLKVAPDVFANDIFAMKGGTAINLFVMDMPRLSVDIDVVYTPWATPREQALTEIATEIEAIAARATKLGLNARKVRSKDLAETKLLIENDESQVKVEVNVVFRGSVLPVEKRPLMPKTADMFSAELTLPVLATAELYGSKLVAAMDRQHPRDLFDVWKMFESGGLTDAAVECFVTYLAGHNRPTHEVLFGNEKDIEAEYHNNFVGMTTEPVNLETLLAARDRLCRELPQRLTAAQRQFLIGLAQVQPDWSLLACPHAAELPALRWKLANLQTFKERRPEDFESQAKKLAELL
;
A
#
# COMPACT_ATOMS: atom_id res chain seq x y z
N MET A 1 10.79 13.03 -20.20
CA MET A 1 10.97 11.87 -19.30
C MET A 1 12.40 11.38 -19.46
N ASP A 2 13.08 11.07 -18.34
CA ASP A 2 14.44 10.52 -18.35
C ASP A 2 14.49 9.17 -19.11
N LYS A 3 15.56 8.92 -19.88
CA LYS A 3 15.69 7.72 -20.71
C LYS A 3 15.73 6.44 -19.86
N VAL A 4 16.54 6.42 -18.81
CA VAL A 4 16.71 5.26 -17.90
C VAL A 4 15.38 4.89 -17.26
N TYR A 5 14.60 5.91 -16.88
CA TYR A 5 13.26 5.68 -16.35
C TYR A 5 12.30 5.10 -17.39
N ALA A 6 12.27 5.67 -18.60
CA ALA A 6 11.41 5.16 -19.67
C ALA A 6 11.74 3.69 -20.00
N ASP A 7 13.02 3.33 -20.01
CA ASP A 7 13.47 1.95 -20.23
C ASP A 7 13.07 1.02 -19.09
N THR A 8 13.11 1.50 -17.84
CA THR A 8 12.63 0.75 -16.68
C THR A 8 11.10 0.54 -16.74
N VAL A 9 10.33 1.53 -17.16
CA VAL A 9 8.87 1.39 -17.36
C VAL A 9 8.56 0.42 -18.50
N ARG A 10 9.31 0.45 -19.60
CA ARG A 10 9.17 -0.54 -20.67
C ARG A 10 9.43 -1.96 -20.17
N LEU A 11 10.47 -2.16 -19.35
CA LEU A 11 10.73 -3.45 -18.71
C LEU A 11 9.57 -3.87 -17.80
N LEU A 12 9.03 -2.94 -16.99
CA LEU A 12 7.88 -3.19 -16.13
C LEU A 12 6.68 -3.66 -16.94
N LEU A 13 6.32 -2.92 -18.00
CA LEU A 13 5.17 -3.25 -18.85
C LEU A 13 5.36 -4.57 -19.60
N LYS A 14 6.60 -4.91 -19.98
CA LYS A 14 6.94 -6.21 -20.57
C LYS A 14 6.75 -7.37 -19.59
N VAL A 15 7.08 -7.16 -18.32
CA VAL A 15 7.09 -8.21 -17.28
C VAL A 15 5.76 -8.36 -16.56
N ALA A 16 4.98 -7.29 -16.43
CA ALA A 16 3.73 -7.29 -15.67
C ALA A 16 2.73 -8.39 -16.12
N PRO A 17 2.52 -8.67 -17.43
CA PRO A 17 1.64 -9.78 -17.84
C PRO A 17 2.03 -11.13 -17.23
N ASP A 18 3.34 -11.41 -17.11
CA ASP A 18 3.82 -12.64 -16.49
C ASP A 18 3.63 -12.64 -14.98
N VAL A 19 3.74 -11.49 -14.30
CA VAL A 19 3.49 -11.39 -12.84
C VAL A 19 2.02 -11.70 -12.52
N PHE A 20 1.11 -11.29 -13.40
CA PHE A 20 -0.34 -11.44 -13.23
C PHE A 20 -0.92 -12.56 -14.11
N ALA A 21 -0.11 -13.52 -14.55
CA ALA A 21 -0.55 -14.74 -15.25
C ALA A 21 -1.22 -15.77 -14.32
N ASN A 22 -1.67 -15.34 -13.14
CA ASN A 22 -2.32 -16.10 -12.08
C ASN A 22 -3.44 -15.24 -11.47
N ASP A 23 -4.30 -15.87 -10.67
CA ASP A 23 -5.42 -15.18 -10.00
C ASP A 23 -5.15 -14.87 -8.51
N ILE A 24 -3.94 -15.18 -8.01
CA ILE A 24 -3.59 -14.99 -6.59
C ILE A 24 -3.01 -13.61 -6.29
N PHE A 25 -2.64 -12.82 -7.30
CA PHE A 25 -2.07 -11.49 -7.13
C PHE A 25 -2.94 -10.37 -7.71
N ALA A 26 -2.99 -9.26 -6.97
CA ALA A 26 -3.49 -7.98 -7.47
C ALA A 26 -2.44 -6.89 -7.24
N MET A 27 -2.32 -5.97 -8.18
CA MET A 27 -1.39 -4.85 -8.11
C MET A 27 -1.84 -3.84 -7.05
N LYS A 28 -0.88 -3.32 -6.30
CA LYS A 28 -1.10 -2.27 -5.30
C LYS A 28 0.01 -1.23 -5.32
N GLY A 29 -0.04 -0.32 -4.35
CA GLY A 29 1.06 0.62 -4.09
C GLY A 29 1.13 1.79 -5.07
N GLY A 30 2.26 2.49 -5.04
CA GLY A 30 2.44 3.73 -5.80
C GLY A 30 2.41 3.53 -7.31
N THR A 31 2.90 2.40 -7.80
CA THR A 31 2.94 2.10 -9.23
C THR A 31 1.54 1.79 -9.78
N ALA A 32 0.68 1.13 -9.00
CA ALA A 32 -0.73 0.96 -9.35
C ALA A 32 -1.44 2.31 -9.52
N ILE A 33 -1.26 3.22 -8.56
CA ILE A 33 -1.79 4.59 -8.64
C ILE A 33 -1.23 5.29 -9.89
N ASN A 34 0.07 5.18 -10.13
CA ASN A 34 0.76 5.90 -11.19
C ASN A 34 0.45 5.44 -12.62
N LEU A 35 0.09 4.16 -12.82
CA LEU A 35 -0.16 3.60 -14.15
C LEU A 35 -1.64 3.40 -14.47
N PHE A 36 -2.49 3.13 -13.46
CA PHE A 36 -3.88 2.67 -13.62
C PHE A 36 -4.92 3.60 -12.97
N VAL A 37 -4.48 4.67 -12.32
CA VAL A 37 -5.35 5.69 -11.70
C VAL A 37 -4.97 7.09 -12.15
N MET A 38 -3.68 7.35 -12.30
CA MET A 38 -3.11 8.63 -12.71
C MET A 38 -2.31 8.44 -14.00
N ASP A 39 -2.20 9.51 -14.81
CA ASP A 39 -1.37 9.54 -16.03
C ASP A 39 0.13 9.74 -15.69
N MET A 40 0.72 8.84 -14.90
CA MET A 40 2.15 8.87 -14.52
C MET A 40 2.69 10.24 -14.04
N PRO A 41 2.07 10.90 -13.04
CA PRO A 41 2.53 12.22 -12.58
C PRO A 41 3.90 12.18 -11.88
N ARG A 42 4.39 10.99 -11.49
CA ARG A 42 5.74 10.78 -10.94
C ARG A 42 6.35 9.45 -11.33
N LEU A 43 7.61 9.25 -11.00
CA LEU A 43 8.34 8.00 -11.20
C LEU A 43 7.93 6.97 -10.13
N SER A 44 7.50 5.80 -10.59
CA SER A 44 7.24 4.60 -9.77
C SER A 44 7.41 3.36 -10.65
N VAL A 45 8.29 2.44 -10.27
CA VAL A 45 8.69 1.29 -11.11
C VAL A 45 8.74 -0.05 -10.39
N ASP A 46 8.45 -0.08 -9.09
CA ASP A 46 8.31 -1.34 -8.35
C ASP A 46 6.92 -1.94 -8.62
N ILE A 47 6.85 -3.25 -8.82
CA ILE A 47 5.59 -4.01 -8.90
C ILE A 47 5.27 -4.54 -7.51
N ASP A 48 4.52 -3.75 -6.74
CA ASP A 48 3.97 -4.19 -5.46
C ASP A 48 2.68 -4.99 -5.70
N VAL A 49 2.60 -6.19 -5.13
CA VAL A 49 1.41 -7.05 -5.22
C VAL A 49 0.92 -7.47 -3.85
N VAL A 50 -0.38 -7.74 -3.76
CA VAL A 50 -1.02 -8.39 -2.62
C VAL A 50 -1.47 -9.79 -3.01
N TYR A 51 -1.26 -10.75 -2.10
CA TYR A 51 -1.85 -12.08 -2.21
C TYR A 51 -3.33 -12.02 -1.83
N THR A 52 -4.22 -12.28 -2.79
CA THR A 52 -5.67 -12.05 -2.69
C THR A 52 -6.43 -13.08 -1.86
N PRO A 53 -6.06 -14.38 -1.78
CA PRO A 53 -6.81 -15.36 -0.98
C PRO A 53 -6.62 -15.18 0.54
N TRP A 54 -7.42 -14.35 1.20
CA TRP A 54 -7.26 -14.06 2.64
C TRP A 54 -7.54 -15.26 3.55
N ALA A 55 -8.41 -16.18 3.10
CA ALA A 55 -8.79 -17.38 3.85
C ALA A 55 -7.67 -18.44 3.92
N THR A 56 -6.69 -18.39 3.02
CA THR A 56 -5.59 -19.36 3.00
C THR A 56 -4.72 -19.21 4.26
N PRO A 57 -4.45 -20.30 5.00
CA PRO A 57 -3.55 -20.28 6.16
C PRO A 57 -2.17 -19.70 5.81
N ARG A 58 -1.49 -19.09 6.79
CA ARG A 58 -0.23 -18.37 6.54
C ARG A 58 0.83 -19.23 5.87
N GLU A 59 1.07 -20.43 6.38
CA GLU A 59 2.12 -21.33 5.87
C GLU A 59 1.84 -21.77 4.42
N GLN A 60 0.58 -22.11 4.13
CA GLN A 60 0.16 -22.46 2.79
C GLN A 60 0.29 -21.28 1.83
N ALA A 61 -0.16 -20.07 2.21
CA ALA A 61 -0.02 -18.90 1.36
C ALA A 61 1.44 -18.55 1.07
N LEU A 62 2.34 -18.67 2.06
CA LEU A 62 3.77 -18.47 1.85
C LEU A 62 4.35 -19.48 0.86
N THR A 63 3.85 -20.72 0.87
CA THR A 63 4.25 -21.77 -0.08
C THR A 63 3.75 -21.46 -1.49
N GLU A 64 2.50 -21.03 -1.63
CA GLU A 64 1.91 -20.61 -2.91
C GLU A 64 2.62 -19.40 -3.49
N ILE A 65 2.92 -18.39 -2.66
CA ILE A 65 3.69 -17.20 -3.06
C ILE A 65 5.08 -17.58 -3.55
N ALA A 66 5.79 -18.44 -2.82
CA ALA A 66 7.15 -18.87 -3.21
C ALA A 66 7.13 -19.66 -4.53
N THR A 67 6.12 -20.52 -4.71
CA THR A 67 5.91 -21.29 -5.95
C THR A 67 5.62 -20.36 -7.13
N GLU A 68 4.77 -19.35 -6.92
CA GLU A 68 4.45 -18.40 -7.97
C GLU A 68 5.62 -17.48 -8.32
N ILE A 69 6.42 -17.05 -7.33
CA ILE A 69 7.66 -16.29 -7.59
C ILE A 69 8.64 -17.10 -8.45
N GLU A 70 8.78 -18.41 -8.19
CA GLU A 70 9.60 -19.30 -9.03
C GLU A 70 9.03 -19.39 -10.45
N ALA A 71 7.71 -19.51 -10.59
CA ALA A 71 7.04 -19.54 -11.88
C ALA A 71 7.22 -18.23 -12.67
N ILE A 72 7.11 -17.06 -12.01
CA ILE A 72 7.38 -15.74 -12.60
C ILE A 72 8.82 -15.67 -13.07
N ALA A 73 9.79 -16.12 -12.27
CA ALA A 73 11.20 -16.13 -12.65
C ALA A 73 11.46 -16.99 -13.90
N ALA A 74 10.82 -18.16 -13.98
CA ALA A 74 10.90 -19.03 -15.14
C ALA A 74 10.27 -18.40 -16.40
N ARG A 75 9.15 -17.68 -16.26
CA ARG A 75 8.52 -16.93 -17.38
C ARG A 75 9.41 -15.77 -17.84
N ALA A 76 9.95 -14.97 -16.91
CA ALA A 76 10.88 -13.88 -17.23
C ALA A 76 12.14 -14.38 -17.96
N THR A 77 12.69 -15.52 -17.54
CA THR A 77 13.84 -16.14 -18.22
C THR A 77 13.52 -16.50 -19.67
N LYS A 78 12.31 -17.01 -19.95
CA LYS A 78 11.87 -17.32 -21.32
C LYS A 78 11.73 -16.05 -22.19
N LEU A 79 11.56 -14.87 -21.58
CA LEU A 79 11.57 -13.58 -22.27
C LEU A 79 12.98 -13.00 -22.51
N GLY A 80 14.03 -13.77 -22.19
CA GLY A 80 15.43 -13.35 -22.27
C GLY A 80 15.84 -12.36 -21.16
N LEU A 81 15.14 -12.37 -20.03
CA LEU A 81 15.44 -11.51 -18.88
C LEU A 81 16.15 -12.31 -17.80
N ASN A 82 16.98 -11.64 -17.01
CA ASN A 82 17.57 -12.23 -15.80
C ASN A 82 16.58 -12.08 -14.65
N ALA A 83 16.34 -13.16 -13.90
CA ALA A 83 15.45 -13.14 -12.74
C ALA A 83 16.15 -13.74 -11.51
N ARG A 84 16.23 -12.97 -10.41
CA ARG A 84 16.88 -13.40 -9.17
C ARG A 84 15.97 -13.19 -7.96
N LYS A 85 15.84 -14.23 -7.15
CA LYS A 85 15.10 -14.17 -5.89
C LYS A 85 15.93 -13.47 -4.82
N VAL A 86 15.30 -12.59 -4.04
CA VAL A 86 15.94 -11.90 -2.93
C VAL A 86 15.44 -12.50 -1.62
N ARG A 87 16.36 -13.11 -0.87
CA ARG A 87 16.06 -13.64 0.46
C ARG A 87 15.97 -12.50 1.47
N SER A 88 14.86 -12.43 2.19
CA SER A 88 14.74 -11.64 3.42
C SER A 88 15.19 -12.50 4.60
N LYS A 89 15.80 -11.89 5.62
CA LYS A 89 16.29 -12.61 6.81
C LYS A 89 15.18 -13.31 7.61
N ASP A 90 13.93 -12.84 7.51
CA ASP A 90 12.82 -13.27 8.38
C ASP A 90 11.52 -13.64 7.62
N LEU A 91 11.53 -13.62 6.28
CA LEU A 91 10.38 -13.98 5.46
C LEU A 91 10.83 -14.93 4.35
N ALA A 92 9.92 -15.83 3.95
CA ALA A 92 10.05 -16.63 2.73
C ALA A 92 10.38 -15.73 1.52
N GLU A 93 10.86 -16.35 0.44
CA GLU A 93 11.21 -15.67 -0.81
C GLU A 93 9.98 -14.89 -1.33
N THR A 94 9.94 -13.58 -1.06
CA THR A 94 8.78 -12.68 -1.29
C THR A 94 9.11 -11.56 -2.25
N LYS A 95 10.35 -11.55 -2.76
CA LYS A 95 10.91 -10.52 -3.62
C LYS A 95 11.62 -11.17 -4.80
N LEU A 96 11.34 -10.66 -5.98
CA LEU A 96 11.97 -11.07 -7.23
C LEU A 96 12.49 -9.83 -7.94
N LEU A 97 13.75 -9.88 -8.38
CA LEU A 97 14.35 -8.84 -9.21
C LEU A 97 14.44 -9.37 -10.63
N ILE A 98 13.90 -8.61 -11.57
CA ILE A 98 13.87 -8.94 -12.99
C ILE A 98 14.60 -7.83 -13.73
N GLU A 99 15.61 -8.21 -14.50
CA GLU A 99 16.65 -7.32 -15.01
C GLU A 99 16.91 -7.62 -16.49
N ASN A 100 17.19 -6.58 -17.26
CA ASN A 100 17.88 -6.66 -18.54
C ASN A 100 19.23 -5.91 -18.41
N ASP A 101 19.94 -5.69 -19.52
CA ASP A 101 21.27 -5.04 -19.50
C ASP A 101 21.25 -3.60 -18.97
N GLU A 102 20.11 -2.91 -19.06
CA GLU A 102 20.01 -1.46 -18.79
C GLU A 102 19.09 -1.11 -17.62
N SER A 103 18.25 -2.02 -17.16
CA SER A 103 17.12 -1.72 -16.26
C SER A 103 16.77 -2.88 -15.34
N GLN A 104 16.21 -2.53 -14.19
CA GLN A 104 15.81 -3.47 -13.14
C GLN A 104 14.40 -3.12 -12.64
N VAL A 105 13.53 -4.12 -12.53
CA VAL A 105 12.22 -4.03 -11.89
C VAL A 105 12.16 -5.00 -10.73
N LYS A 106 11.61 -4.55 -9.60
CA LYS A 106 11.39 -5.38 -8.42
C LYS A 106 9.92 -5.75 -8.32
N VAL A 107 9.64 -7.04 -8.14
CA VAL A 107 8.33 -7.56 -7.73
C VAL A 107 8.40 -7.82 -6.22
N GLU A 108 7.48 -7.24 -5.46
CA GLU A 108 7.41 -7.35 -4.00
C GLU A 108 6.01 -7.78 -3.55
N VAL A 109 5.92 -8.93 -2.88
CA VAL A 109 4.66 -9.50 -2.40
C VAL A 109 4.42 -9.09 -0.94
N ASN A 110 3.28 -8.44 -0.65
CA ASN A 110 2.86 -8.21 0.73
C ASN A 110 2.28 -9.48 1.34
N VAL A 111 2.94 -10.00 2.37
CA VAL A 111 2.54 -11.24 3.07
C VAL A 111 1.93 -11.01 4.45
N VAL A 112 1.86 -9.75 4.90
CA VAL A 112 1.28 -9.38 6.18
C VAL A 112 -0.19 -9.06 6.00
N PHE A 113 -0.48 -8.08 5.14
CA PHE A 113 -1.82 -7.66 4.79
C PHE A 113 -2.25 -8.39 3.52
N ARG A 114 -2.61 -9.67 3.70
CA ARG A 114 -3.17 -10.52 2.64
C ARG A 114 -4.68 -10.30 2.54
N GLY A 115 -5.24 -10.47 1.34
CA GLY A 115 -6.62 -10.13 1.03
C GLY A 115 -6.79 -8.76 0.40
N SER A 116 -8.04 -8.43 0.10
CA SER A 116 -8.48 -7.11 -0.35
C SER A 116 -9.69 -6.69 0.49
N VAL A 117 -9.85 -5.39 0.70
CA VAL A 117 -11.01 -4.81 1.40
C VAL A 117 -12.17 -4.65 0.42
N LEU A 118 -11.86 -4.24 -0.81
CA LEU A 118 -12.81 -4.08 -1.90
C LEU A 118 -12.52 -5.11 -3.00
N PRO A 119 -13.50 -5.45 -3.86
CA PRO A 119 -13.26 -6.32 -5.01
C PRO A 119 -12.10 -5.82 -5.88
N VAL A 120 -11.25 -6.76 -6.32
CA VAL A 120 -10.18 -6.48 -7.29
C VAL A 120 -10.79 -6.10 -8.63
N GLU A 121 -10.23 -5.07 -9.26
CA GLU A 121 -10.71 -4.54 -10.53
C GLU A 121 -9.72 -4.86 -11.65
N LYS A 122 -10.24 -5.20 -12.83
CA LYS A 122 -9.41 -5.24 -14.05
C LYS A 122 -9.33 -3.84 -14.63
N ARG A 123 -8.14 -3.24 -14.59
CA ARG A 123 -7.93 -1.85 -15.03
C ARG A 123 -6.98 -1.77 -16.21
N PRO A 124 -7.34 -1.05 -17.29
CA PRO A 124 -6.40 -0.71 -18.35
C PRO A 124 -5.42 0.36 -17.86
N LEU A 125 -4.27 0.48 -18.54
CA LEU A 125 -3.41 1.65 -18.39
C LEU A 125 -4.19 2.95 -18.64
N MET A 126 -3.80 4.00 -17.93
CA MET A 126 -4.33 5.34 -18.20
C MET A 126 -3.95 5.79 -19.64
N PRO A 127 -4.82 6.54 -20.35
CA PRO A 127 -4.61 6.81 -21.77
C PRO A 127 -3.25 7.42 -22.11
N LYS A 128 -2.77 8.41 -21.35
CA LYS A 128 -1.46 9.03 -21.64
C LYS A 128 -0.31 8.06 -21.42
N THR A 129 -0.44 7.16 -20.43
CA THR A 129 0.53 6.09 -20.17
C THR A 129 0.57 5.10 -21.32
N ALA A 130 -0.59 4.65 -21.79
CA ALA A 130 -0.71 3.73 -22.92
C ALA A 130 -0.08 4.34 -24.20
N ASP A 131 -0.42 5.59 -24.50
CA ASP A 131 0.11 6.32 -25.65
C ASP A 131 1.64 6.50 -25.57
N MET A 132 2.14 6.94 -24.41
CA MET A 132 3.56 7.23 -24.20
C MET A 132 4.46 6.01 -24.41
N PHE A 133 3.98 4.82 -24.05
CA PHE A 133 4.74 3.58 -24.16
C PHE A 133 4.28 2.68 -25.32
N SER A 134 3.30 3.13 -26.11
CA SER A 134 2.66 2.33 -27.16
C SER A 134 2.29 0.93 -26.68
N ALA A 135 1.67 0.87 -25.49
CA ALA A 135 1.39 -0.37 -24.77
C ALA A 135 -0.08 -0.43 -24.37
N GLU A 136 -0.72 -1.57 -24.67
CA GLU A 136 -2.07 -1.88 -24.21
C GLU A 136 -1.99 -3.00 -23.18
N LEU A 137 -2.35 -2.69 -21.94
CA LEU A 137 -2.26 -3.62 -20.83
C LEU A 137 -3.44 -3.43 -19.88
N THR A 138 -4.05 -4.53 -19.46
CA THR A 138 -5.09 -4.56 -18.42
C THR A 138 -4.67 -5.55 -17.34
N LEU A 139 -4.59 -5.09 -16.08
CA LEU A 139 -4.13 -5.89 -14.95
C LEU A 139 -5.19 -5.97 -13.84
N PRO A 140 -5.14 -7.00 -12.97
CA PRO A 140 -5.85 -6.97 -11.69
C PRO A 140 -5.20 -5.96 -10.75
N VAL A 141 -5.97 -4.98 -10.30
CA VAL A 141 -5.52 -3.87 -9.44
C VAL A 141 -6.49 -3.73 -8.28
N LEU A 142 -6.00 -3.41 -7.08
CA LEU A 142 -6.89 -3.02 -5.99
C LEU A 142 -7.73 -1.80 -6.39
N ALA A 143 -8.98 -1.74 -5.91
CA ALA A 143 -9.87 -0.62 -6.17
C ALA A 143 -9.21 0.71 -5.76
N THR A 144 -9.51 1.81 -6.47
CA THR A 144 -8.88 3.12 -6.22
C THR A 144 -8.99 3.57 -4.76
N ALA A 145 -10.17 3.37 -4.14
CA ALA A 145 -10.38 3.71 -2.74
C ALA A 145 -9.44 2.93 -1.81
N GLU A 146 -9.15 1.66 -2.11
CA GLU A 146 -8.25 0.84 -1.32
C GLU A 146 -6.77 1.19 -1.53
N LEU A 147 -6.38 1.50 -2.77
CA LEU A 147 -5.04 2.03 -3.08
C LEU A 147 -4.76 3.29 -2.25
N TYR A 148 -5.69 4.26 -2.27
CA TYR A 148 -5.55 5.47 -1.47
C TYR A 148 -5.71 5.23 0.03
N GLY A 149 -6.59 4.34 0.48
CA GLY A 149 -6.71 3.96 1.90
C GLY A 149 -5.39 3.50 2.51
N SER A 150 -4.69 2.58 1.82
CA SER A 150 -3.36 2.13 2.25
C SER A 150 -2.29 3.21 2.12
N LYS A 151 -2.40 4.09 1.12
CA LYS A 151 -1.50 5.24 0.92
C LYS A 151 -1.63 6.27 2.04
N LEU A 152 -2.85 6.53 2.52
CA LEU A 152 -3.12 7.42 3.63
C LEU A 152 -2.46 6.92 4.93
N VAL A 153 -2.49 5.62 5.20
CA VAL A 153 -1.75 5.03 6.35
C VAL A 153 -0.26 5.28 6.22
N ALA A 154 0.33 5.04 5.04
CA ALA A 154 1.75 5.28 4.81
C ALA A 154 2.11 6.78 4.95
N ALA A 155 1.29 7.68 4.40
CA ALA A 155 1.49 9.12 4.49
C ALA A 155 1.45 9.61 5.95
N MET A 156 0.48 9.15 6.74
CA MET A 156 0.36 9.49 8.15
C MET A 156 1.53 8.94 8.99
N ASP A 157 1.96 7.70 8.73
CA ASP A 157 2.99 7.04 9.52
C ASP A 157 4.41 7.50 9.18
N ARG A 158 4.82 7.37 7.92
CA ARG A 158 6.21 7.65 7.50
C ARG A 158 6.42 9.04 6.91
N GLN A 159 5.37 9.72 6.45
CA GLN A 159 5.42 11.08 5.87
C GLN A 159 6.42 11.22 4.70
N HIS A 160 6.72 10.14 3.98
CA HIS A 160 7.69 10.20 2.89
C HIS A 160 7.17 11.12 1.76
N PRO A 161 8.02 11.97 1.15
CA PRO A 161 7.66 12.85 0.03
C PRO A 161 6.81 12.20 -1.08
N ARG A 162 7.08 10.94 -1.45
CA ARG A 162 6.31 10.20 -2.47
C ARG A 162 4.87 9.91 -2.03
N ASP A 163 4.65 9.64 -0.75
CA ASP A 163 3.28 9.44 -0.25
C ASP A 163 2.53 10.75 -0.15
N LEU A 164 3.19 11.81 0.32
CA LEU A 164 2.60 13.14 0.38
C LEU A 164 2.26 13.67 -1.01
N PHE A 165 3.07 13.37 -2.01
CA PHE A 165 2.75 13.67 -3.41
C PHE A 165 1.51 12.91 -3.89
N ASP A 166 1.43 11.60 -3.64
CA ASP A 166 0.24 10.81 -4.03
C ASP A 166 -1.03 11.35 -3.34
N VAL A 167 -0.92 11.74 -2.06
CA VAL A 167 -2.02 12.38 -1.31
C VAL A 167 -2.37 13.76 -1.85
N TRP A 168 -1.37 14.58 -2.21
CA TRP A 168 -1.60 15.88 -2.84
C TRP A 168 -2.36 15.72 -4.16
N LYS A 169 -1.92 14.81 -5.04
CA LYS A 169 -2.63 14.51 -6.30
C LYS A 169 -4.04 13.95 -6.07
N MET A 170 -4.24 13.14 -5.02
CA MET A 170 -5.57 12.69 -4.60
C MET A 170 -6.45 13.88 -4.21
N PHE A 171 -5.92 14.86 -3.45
CA PHE A 171 -6.64 16.08 -3.11
C PHE A 171 -7.04 16.92 -4.33
N GLU A 172 -6.21 16.95 -5.38
CA GLU A 172 -6.53 17.64 -6.63
C GLU A 172 -7.58 16.90 -7.49
N SER A 173 -7.75 15.59 -7.31
CA SER A 173 -8.57 14.74 -8.19
C SER A 173 -9.90 14.27 -7.58
N GLY A 174 -10.26 14.76 -6.39
CA GLY A 174 -11.54 14.41 -5.74
C GLY A 174 -11.49 14.40 -4.20
N GLY A 175 -10.29 14.48 -3.61
CA GLY A 175 -10.13 14.54 -2.17
C GLY A 175 -10.39 13.21 -1.45
N LEU A 176 -10.59 13.31 -0.14
CA LEU A 176 -10.88 12.17 0.72
C LEU A 176 -12.31 11.68 0.44
N THR A 177 -12.46 10.54 -0.23
CA THR A 177 -13.77 9.89 -0.42
C THR A 177 -14.12 9.04 0.79
N ASP A 178 -15.41 8.84 1.06
CA ASP A 178 -15.84 7.99 2.19
C ASP A 178 -15.32 6.55 2.05
N ALA A 179 -15.30 6.02 0.84
CA ALA A 179 -14.72 4.70 0.57
C ALA A 179 -13.21 4.63 0.84
N ALA A 180 -12.45 5.68 0.52
CA ALA A 180 -11.02 5.72 0.83
C ALA A 180 -10.76 5.83 2.34
N VAL A 181 -11.61 6.58 3.07
CA VAL A 181 -11.55 6.68 4.53
C VAL A 181 -11.90 5.33 5.18
N GLU A 182 -12.90 4.62 4.66
CA GLU A 182 -13.26 3.27 5.12
C GLU A 182 -12.10 2.27 4.94
N CYS A 183 -11.47 2.26 3.76
CA CYS A 183 -10.26 1.48 3.53
C CYS A 183 -9.11 1.91 4.44
N PHE A 184 -8.90 3.21 4.65
CA PHE A 184 -7.89 3.71 5.57
C PHE A 184 -8.08 3.17 6.99
N VAL A 185 -9.31 3.20 7.53
CA VAL A 185 -9.62 2.66 8.86
C VAL A 185 -9.32 1.16 8.93
N THR A 186 -9.68 0.40 7.89
CA THR A 186 -9.41 -1.04 7.82
C THR A 186 -7.90 -1.33 7.78
N TYR A 187 -7.13 -0.59 6.98
CA TYR A 187 -5.66 -0.76 6.92
C TYR A 187 -4.97 -0.30 8.21
N LEU A 188 -5.44 0.79 8.82
CA LEU A 188 -4.95 1.29 10.11
C LEU A 188 -5.18 0.27 11.22
N ALA A 189 -6.33 -0.41 11.21
CA ALA A 189 -6.67 -1.47 12.16
C ALA A 189 -5.71 -2.67 12.08
N GLY A 190 -5.12 -2.95 10.91
CA GLY A 190 -4.08 -3.98 10.75
C GLY A 190 -2.65 -3.48 10.95
N HIS A 191 -2.45 -2.18 11.21
CA HIS A 191 -1.13 -1.58 11.31
C HIS A 191 -0.39 -2.01 12.58
N ASN A 192 0.94 -2.14 12.52
CA ASN A 192 1.74 -2.61 13.67
C ASN A 192 1.82 -1.58 14.80
N ARG A 193 1.92 -0.28 14.48
CA ARG A 193 1.96 0.80 15.49
C ARG A 193 0.61 1.03 16.19
N PRO A 194 0.59 1.64 17.39
CA PRO A 194 -0.65 2.08 18.03
C PRO A 194 -1.41 3.09 17.17
N THR A 195 -2.74 2.96 17.12
CA THR A 195 -3.62 3.78 16.26
C THR A 195 -3.42 5.28 16.48
N HIS A 196 -3.30 5.72 17.74
CA HIS A 196 -3.13 7.12 18.07
C HIS A 196 -1.76 7.68 17.63
N GLU A 197 -0.71 6.85 17.58
CA GLU A 197 0.60 7.28 17.09
C GLU A 197 0.65 7.48 15.57
N VAL A 198 -0.24 6.80 14.83
CA VAL A 198 -0.37 6.98 13.38
C VAL A 198 -1.29 8.15 13.08
N LEU A 199 -2.47 8.23 13.72
CA LEU A 199 -3.44 9.30 13.46
C LEU A 199 -2.98 10.68 13.95
N PHE A 200 -2.25 10.71 15.07
CA PHE A 200 -1.85 11.95 15.76
C PHE A 200 -0.34 11.95 16.01
N GLY A 201 0.42 11.37 15.08
CA GLY A 201 1.87 11.32 15.13
C GLY A 201 2.51 12.70 14.97
N ASN A 202 3.75 12.84 15.46
CA ASN A 202 4.52 14.06 15.27
C ASN A 202 4.91 14.27 13.81
N GLU A 203 5.03 15.54 13.42
CA GLU A 203 5.61 15.92 12.13
C GLU A 203 7.08 15.49 12.06
N LYS A 204 7.46 14.92 10.91
CA LYS A 204 8.84 14.56 10.61
C LYS A 204 9.48 15.63 9.75
N ASP A 205 10.76 15.90 9.99
CA ASP A 205 11.59 16.61 9.04
C ASP A 205 11.87 15.70 7.84
N ILE A 206 11.46 16.14 6.66
CA ILE A 206 11.55 15.40 5.40
C ILE A 206 12.41 16.12 4.36
N GLU A 207 13.11 17.20 4.73
CA GLU A 207 13.88 18.02 3.79
C GLU A 207 14.98 17.20 3.10
N ALA A 208 15.76 16.43 3.87
CA ALA A 208 16.79 15.56 3.32
C ALA A 208 16.21 14.47 2.40
N GLU A 209 15.10 13.84 2.81
CA GLU A 209 14.42 12.81 2.00
C GLU A 209 13.84 13.40 0.71
N TYR A 210 13.33 14.63 0.78
CA TYR A 210 12.84 15.38 -0.37
C TYR A 210 13.95 15.64 -1.38
N HIS A 211 15.09 16.18 -0.95
CA HIS A 211 16.21 16.49 -1.84
C HIS A 211 16.86 15.23 -2.43
N ASN A 212 17.06 14.19 -1.61
CA ASN A 212 17.79 13.01 -2.03
C ASN A 212 16.95 12.02 -2.84
N ASN A 213 15.66 11.89 -2.51
CA ASN A 213 14.82 10.78 -2.97
C ASN A 213 13.48 11.22 -3.57
N PHE A 214 13.29 12.50 -3.91
CA PHE A 214 12.06 12.97 -4.55
C PHE A 214 12.29 14.04 -5.64
N VAL A 215 13.23 14.97 -5.46
CA VAL A 215 13.58 15.94 -6.51
C VAL A 215 13.94 15.20 -7.80
N GLY A 216 13.35 15.62 -8.92
CA GLY A 216 13.53 14.99 -10.23
C GLY A 216 12.64 13.75 -10.47
N MET A 217 11.82 13.34 -9.50
CA MET A 217 10.91 12.19 -9.65
C MET A 217 9.53 12.56 -10.20
N THR A 218 9.20 13.83 -10.42
CA THR A 218 7.87 14.25 -10.89
C THR A 218 7.94 14.77 -12.32
N THR A 219 6.84 14.65 -13.07
CA THR A 219 6.75 15.21 -14.43
C THR A 219 6.83 16.73 -14.41
N GLU A 220 6.18 17.34 -13.43
CA GLU A 220 6.27 18.77 -13.12
C GLU A 220 6.96 18.95 -11.77
N PRO A 221 7.96 19.85 -11.64
CA PRO A 221 8.64 20.08 -10.37
C PRO A 221 7.66 20.46 -9.25
N VAL A 222 7.76 19.78 -8.11
CA VAL A 222 6.97 20.09 -6.91
C VAL A 222 7.91 20.51 -5.81
N ASN A 223 7.67 21.70 -5.23
CA ASN A 223 8.45 22.23 -4.12
C ASN A 223 8.09 21.53 -2.79
N LEU A 224 8.98 21.63 -1.81
CA LEU A 224 8.78 21.03 -0.50
C LEU A 224 7.53 21.59 0.19
N GLU A 225 7.26 22.89 0.06
CA GLU A 225 6.12 23.57 0.68
C GLU A 225 4.78 22.96 0.25
N THR A 226 4.66 22.52 -1.00
CA THR A 226 3.45 21.83 -1.48
C THR A 226 3.23 20.52 -0.74
N LEU A 227 4.28 19.73 -0.50
CA LEU A 227 4.18 18.46 0.21
C LEU A 227 3.87 18.66 1.69
N LEU A 228 4.46 19.68 2.31
CA LEU A 228 4.17 20.07 3.69
C LEU A 228 2.72 20.55 3.83
N ALA A 229 2.24 21.38 2.90
CA ALA A 229 0.84 21.81 2.90
C ALA A 229 -0.13 20.63 2.73
N ALA A 230 0.21 19.64 1.90
CA ALA A 230 -0.57 18.43 1.73
C ALA A 230 -0.60 17.57 3.00
N ARG A 231 0.54 17.45 3.71
CA ARG A 231 0.63 16.79 5.01
C ARG A 231 -0.25 17.49 6.05
N ASP A 232 -0.13 18.81 6.18
CA ASP A 232 -0.87 19.59 7.17
C ASP A 232 -2.38 19.49 6.92
N ARG A 233 -2.78 19.54 5.65
CA ARG A 233 -4.16 19.29 5.23
C ARG A 233 -4.62 17.87 5.60
N LEU A 234 -3.82 16.86 5.30
CA LEU A 234 -4.12 15.46 5.60
C LEU A 234 -4.31 15.24 7.11
N CYS A 235 -3.35 15.68 7.93
CA CYS A 235 -3.39 15.54 9.38
C CYS A 235 -4.60 16.24 10.01
N ARG A 236 -5.05 17.35 9.42
CA ARG A 236 -6.25 18.06 9.87
C ARG A 236 -7.55 17.38 9.43
N GLU A 237 -7.68 17.06 8.14
CA GLU A 237 -8.95 16.62 7.55
C GLU A 237 -9.24 15.14 7.80
N LEU A 238 -8.24 14.26 7.76
CA LEU A 238 -8.48 12.81 7.83
C LEU A 238 -9.10 12.38 9.17
N PRO A 239 -8.59 12.80 10.35
CA PRO A 239 -9.23 12.46 11.61
C PRO A 239 -10.66 13.02 11.73
N GLN A 240 -10.95 14.19 11.15
CA GLN A 240 -12.29 14.79 11.17
C GLN A 240 -13.30 14.02 10.32
N ARG A 241 -12.81 13.29 9.31
CA ARG A 241 -13.64 12.49 8.40
C ARG A 241 -14.03 11.11 8.95
N LEU A 242 -13.45 10.70 10.07
CA LEU A 242 -13.85 9.46 10.73
C LEU A 242 -15.28 9.57 11.25
N THR A 243 -16.14 8.66 10.80
CA THR A 243 -17.53 8.55 11.27
C THR A 243 -17.59 8.07 12.72
N ALA A 244 -18.73 8.28 13.39
CA ALA A 244 -18.92 7.77 14.75
C ALA A 244 -18.70 6.25 14.84
N ALA A 245 -19.18 5.50 13.84
CA ALA A 245 -18.99 4.04 13.75
C ALA A 245 -17.51 3.67 13.63
N GLN A 246 -16.75 4.35 12.77
CA GLN A 246 -15.31 4.09 12.59
C GLN A 246 -14.50 4.44 13.84
N ARG A 247 -14.84 5.54 14.53
CA ARG A 247 -14.22 5.90 15.82
C ARG A 247 -14.49 4.84 16.88
N GLN A 248 -15.75 4.43 17.02
CA GLN A 248 -16.17 3.39 17.95
C GLN A 248 -15.46 2.06 17.65
N PHE A 249 -15.33 1.69 16.38
CA PHE A 249 -14.59 0.50 15.97
C PHE A 249 -13.12 0.57 16.40
N LEU A 250 -12.41 1.67 16.12
CA LEU A 250 -11.00 1.82 16.48
C LEU A 250 -10.77 1.81 18.00
N ILE A 251 -11.67 2.43 18.77
CA ILE A 251 -11.64 2.39 20.24
C ILE A 251 -11.89 0.97 20.73
N GLY A 252 -12.94 0.29 20.24
CA GLY A 252 -13.25 -1.09 20.59
C GLY A 252 -12.10 -2.04 20.26
N LEU A 253 -11.47 -1.89 19.10
CA LEU A 253 -10.29 -2.66 18.72
C LEU A 253 -9.14 -2.44 19.71
N ALA A 254 -8.83 -1.20 20.06
CA ALA A 254 -7.79 -0.87 21.04
C ALA A 254 -8.08 -1.46 22.43
N GLN A 255 -9.36 -1.68 22.75
CA GLN A 255 -9.83 -2.32 23.99
C GLN A 255 -9.99 -3.83 23.88
N VAL A 256 -9.61 -4.45 22.75
CA VAL A 256 -9.75 -5.90 22.48
C VAL A 256 -11.23 -6.34 22.42
N GLN A 257 -12.13 -5.41 22.10
CA GLN A 257 -13.57 -5.63 21.93
C GLN A 257 -14.07 -4.95 20.64
N PRO A 258 -13.48 -5.24 19.46
CA PRO A 258 -13.94 -4.63 18.21
C PRO A 258 -15.35 -5.11 17.85
N ASP A 259 -16.21 -4.18 17.44
CA ASP A 259 -17.47 -4.51 16.76
C ASP A 259 -17.25 -4.46 15.25
N TRP A 260 -17.08 -5.63 14.65
CA TRP A 260 -16.81 -5.77 13.21
C TRP A 260 -17.97 -5.30 12.33
N SER A 261 -19.19 -5.19 12.86
CA SER A 261 -20.36 -4.70 12.10
C SER A 261 -20.28 -3.20 11.78
N LEU A 262 -19.36 -2.49 12.45
CA LEU A 262 -19.09 -1.06 12.22
C LEU A 262 -18.18 -0.80 11.01
N LEU A 263 -17.57 -1.83 10.43
CA LEU A 263 -16.82 -1.74 9.18
C LEU A 263 -17.70 -2.19 8.00
N ALA A 264 -17.52 -1.55 6.86
CA ALA A 264 -18.21 -1.91 5.62
C ALA A 264 -17.69 -3.22 5.00
N CYS A 265 -16.45 -3.60 5.31
CA CYS A 265 -15.82 -4.82 4.81
C CYS A 265 -16.37 -6.08 5.53
N PRO A 266 -17.16 -6.95 4.87
CA PRO A 266 -17.87 -8.04 5.54
C PRO A 266 -16.92 -9.08 6.17
N HIS A 267 -15.78 -9.31 5.54
CA HIS A 267 -14.76 -10.27 5.98
C HIS A 267 -13.61 -9.59 6.76
N ALA A 268 -13.81 -8.37 7.28
CA ALA A 268 -12.76 -7.64 8.02
C ALA A 268 -12.18 -8.45 9.19
N ALA A 269 -13.04 -9.16 9.93
CA ALA A 269 -12.64 -10.02 11.04
C ALA A 269 -11.74 -11.19 10.61
N GLU A 270 -11.78 -11.57 9.34
CA GLU A 270 -11.03 -12.70 8.77
C GLU A 270 -9.70 -12.28 8.15
N LEU A 271 -9.53 -10.98 7.86
CA LEU A 271 -8.30 -10.45 7.28
C LEU A 271 -7.09 -10.77 8.19
N PRO A 272 -6.03 -11.43 7.67
CA PRO A 272 -4.91 -11.89 8.48
C PRO A 272 -4.23 -10.79 9.32
N ALA A 273 -4.09 -9.58 8.79
CA ALA A 273 -3.48 -8.47 9.51
C ALA A 273 -4.32 -8.01 10.71
N LEU A 274 -5.65 -8.02 10.59
CA LEU A 274 -6.57 -7.60 11.66
C LEU A 274 -6.63 -8.67 12.76
N ARG A 275 -6.68 -9.96 12.37
CA ARG A 275 -6.55 -11.08 13.32
C ARG A 275 -5.23 -11.02 14.09
N TRP A 276 -4.13 -10.76 13.39
CA TRP A 276 -2.81 -10.61 14.00
C TRP A 276 -2.75 -9.42 14.95
N LYS A 277 -3.32 -8.26 14.58
CA LYS A 277 -3.41 -7.10 15.46
C LYS A 277 -4.16 -7.44 16.75
N LEU A 278 -5.34 -8.05 16.63
CA LEU A 278 -6.17 -8.38 17.79
C LEU A 278 -5.45 -9.35 18.75
N ALA A 279 -4.80 -10.38 18.22
CA ALA A 279 -4.00 -11.33 19.02
C ALA A 279 -2.83 -10.64 19.75
N ASN A 280 -2.15 -9.69 19.09
CA ASN A 280 -1.09 -8.91 19.72
C ASN A 280 -1.62 -7.98 20.81
N LEU A 281 -2.80 -7.36 20.62
CA LEU A 281 -3.42 -6.53 21.65
C LEU A 281 -3.87 -7.36 22.86
N GLN A 282 -4.39 -8.57 22.64
CA GLN A 282 -4.68 -9.54 23.72
C GLN A 282 -3.42 -9.86 24.53
N THR A 283 -2.34 -10.23 23.84
CA THR A 283 -1.05 -10.53 24.47
C THR A 283 -0.48 -9.31 25.20
N PHE A 284 -0.62 -8.11 24.63
CA PHE A 284 -0.16 -6.87 25.24
C PHE A 284 -0.94 -6.55 26.52
N LYS A 285 -2.28 -6.71 26.52
CA LYS A 285 -3.13 -6.55 27.69
C LYS A 285 -2.73 -7.49 28.83
N GLU A 286 -2.41 -8.74 28.52
CA GLU A 286 -1.98 -9.73 29.53
C GLU A 286 -0.59 -9.43 30.08
N ARG A 287 0.35 -9.01 29.23
CA ARG A 287 1.76 -8.81 29.63
C ARG A 287 2.02 -7.46 30.28
N ARG A 288 1.31 -6.41 29.86
CA ARG A 288 1.51 -5.01 30.33
C ARG A 288 0.16 -4.29 30.44
N PRO A 289 -0.68 -4.64 31.42
CA PRO A 289 -2.05 -4.13 31.54
C PRO A 289 -2.12 -2.60 31.71
N GLU A 290 -1.23 -2.01 32.53
CA GLU A 290 -1.21 -0.54 32.75
C GLU A 290 -0.86 0.24 31.47
N ASP A 291 0.17 -0.20 30.74
CA ASP A 291 0.53 0.39 29.44
C ASP A 291 -0.60 0.24 28.42
N PHE A 292 -1.27 -0.92 28.41
CA PHE A 292 -2.39 -1.19 27.53
C PHE A 292 -3.57 -0.24 27.82
N GLU A 293 -3.98 -0.12 29.08
CA GLU A 293 -5.07 0.78 29.50
C GLU A 293 -4.74 2.23 29.16
N SER A 294 -3.49 2.66 29.41
CA SER A 294 -3.01 3.99 29.06
C SER A 294 -3.11 4.28 27.56
N GLN A 295 -2.66 3.34 26.70
CA GLN A 295 -2.74 3.51 25.25
C GLN A 295 -4.18 3.51 24.73
N ALA A 296 -5.05 2.65 25.28
CA ALA A 296 -6.46 2.60 24.90
C ALA A 296 -7.19 3.88 25.31
N LYS A 297 -6.95 4.38 26.53
CA LYS A 297 -7.50 5.64 27.04
C LYS A 297 -7.03 6.83 26.20
N LYS A 298 -5.74 6.91 25.87
CA LYS A 298 -5.19 7.97 25.03
C LYS A 298 -5.84 8.03 23.65
N LEU A 299 -6.11 6.88 23.03
CA LEU A 299 -6.84 6.86 21.76
C LEU A 299 -8.28 7.39 21.93
N ALA A 300 -8.97 6.97 22.98
CA ALA A 300 -10.35 7.38 23.25
C ALA A 300 -10.47 8.88 23.60
N GLU A 301 -9.45 9.50 24.18
CA GLU A 301 -9.41 10.95 24.43
C GLU A 301 -9.18 11.78 23.17
N LEU A 302 -8.53 11.20 22.15
CA LEU A 302 -8.20 11.88 20.89
C LEU A 302 -9.27 11.72 19.80
N LEU A 303 -10.17 10.74 19.93
CA LEU A 303 -11.24 10.44 18.96
C LEU A 303 -12.60 10.87 19.47
#